data_AF-A0A973MA85-F1
#
_entry.id   AF-A0A973MA85-F1
#
_cell.length_a   1.000
_cell.length_b   1.000
_cell.length_c   1.000
_cell.angle_alpha   90.00
_cell.angle_beta   90.00
_cell.angle_gamma   90.00
#
_symmetry.space_group_name_H-M   'P 1'
#
loop_
_entity.id
_entity.type
_entity.pdbx_description
1 polymer ?
#
loop_
_entity_poly.entity_id
_entity_poly.type
_entity_poly.pdbx_seq_one_letter_code
_entity_poly.pdbx_strand_id
1 'polypeptide(L)'
;MNWRRQAIYGGLALLLVSPIVAPQLLAFPYSGQVGGHRVYSDYPIKPELVRIVSKADAVAEHSPIAIAVENQPIFLTNGGWRWKLLALSSRGGFALSRTLIETIVVNRSSAAQDRVFNGAPIAGERSLSGVLAHELTH
;
A
#
# COMPACT_ATOMS: atom_id res chain seq x y z
N MET A 1 -39.50 -10.84 -5.10
CA MET A 1 -38.08 -10.44 -4.90
C MET A 1 -37.47 -10.16 -6.27
N ASN A 2 -37.17 -8.90 -6.60
CA ASN A 2 -36.86 -8.50 -7.98
C ASN A 2 -35.41 -8.81 -8.35
N TRP A 3 -35.18 -9.91 -9.07
CA TRP A 3 -33.85 -10.37 -9.50
C TRP A 3 -33.03 -9.29 -10.21
N ARG A 4 -33.68 -8.40 -10.98
CA ARG A 4 -33.03 -7.24 -11.62
C ARG A 4 -32.42 -6.27 -10.61
N ARG A 5 -33.11 -5.99 -9.50
CA ARG A 5 -32.59 -5.14 -8.43
C ARG A 5 -31.42 -5.83 -7.72
N GLN A 6 -31.52 -7.13 -7.47
CA GLN A 6 -30.43 -7.91 -6.88
C GLN A 6 -29.19 -7.94 -7.78
N ALA A 7 -29.36 -8.08 -9.10
CA ALA A 7 -28.26 -8.01 -10.05
C ALA A 7 -27.60 -6.63 -10.07
N ILE A 8 -28.39 -5.55 -10.03
CA ILE A 8 -27.86 -4.17 -9.96
C ILE A 8 -27.08 -3.95 -8.67
N TYR A 9 -27.65 -4.31 -7.51
CA TYR A 9 -26.97 -4.15 -6.22
C TYR A 9 -25.73 -5.03 -6.10
N GLY A 10 -25.80 -6.27 -6.61
CA GLY A 10 -24.66 -7.18 -6.66
C GLY A 10 -23.52 -6.64 -7.54
N GLY A 11 -23.84 -6.11 -8.71
CA GLY A 11 -22.86 -5.47 -9.59
C GLY A 11 -22.21 -4.23 -8.97
N LEU A 12 -23.02 -3.37 -8.34
CA LEU A 12 -22.51 -2.20 -7.60
C LEU A 12 -21.60 -2.60 -6.44
N ALA A 13 -21.97 -3.63 -5.67
CA ALA A 13 -21.15 -4.12 -4.57
C ALA A 13 -19.80 -4.66 -5.08
N LEU A 14 -19.80 -5.44 -6.16
CA LEU A 14 -18.56 -5.94 -6.79
C LEU A 14 -17.67 -4.79 -7.26
N LEU A 15 -18.24 -3.76 -7.89
CA LEU A 15 -17.49 -2.59 -8.32
C LEU A 15 -16.84 -1.87 -7.13
N LEU A 16 -17.57 -1.69 -6.02
CA LEU A 16 -17.06 -1.03 -4.82
C LEU A 16 -15.97 -1.84 -4.10
N VAL A 17 -16.04 -3.18 -4.14
CA VAL A 17 -15.06 -4.06 -3.50
C VAL A 17 -13.85 -4.32 -4.41
N SER A 18 -13.99 -4.22 -5.73
CA SER A 18 -12.91 -4.52 -6.68
C SER A 18 -11.57 -3.82 -6.38
N PRO A 19 -11.51 -2.54 -5.92
CA PRO A 19 -10.24 -1.89 -5.61
C PRO A 19 -9.50 -2.49 -4.42
N ILE A 20 -10.21 -3.21 -3.54
CA ILE A 20 -9.64 -3.88 -2.37
C ILE A 20 -8.80 -5.08 -2.81
N VAL A 21 -9.21 -5.75 -3.89
CA VAL A 21 -8.55 -6.94 -4.44
C VAL A 21 -7.58 -6.59 -5.57
N ALA A 22 -7.87 -5.52 -6.33
CA ALA A 22 -7.05 -5.03 -7.42
C ALA A 22 -6.81 -3.51 -7.28
N PRO A 23 -5.94 -3.07 -6.34
CA PRO A 23 -5.71 -1.64 -6.08
C PRO A 23 -5.21 -0.86 -7.31
N GLN A 24 -4.55 -1.54 -8.25
CA GLN A 24 -4.12 -0.97 -9.54
C GLN A 24 -5.26 -0.33 -10.35
N LEU A 25 -6.52 -0.73 -10.11
CA LEU A 25 -7.70 -0.13 -10.72
C LEU A 25 -7.96 1.32 -10.26
N LEU A 26 -7.36 1.77 -9.16
CA LEU A 26 -7.50 3.14 -8.64
C LEU A 26 -6.62 4.18 -9.36
N ALA A 27 -6.15 3.87 -10.57
CA ALA A 27 -5.35 4.74 -11.42
C ALA A 27 -4.10 5.27 -10.70
N PHE A 28 -3.11 4.38 -10.54
CA PHE A 28 -1.74 4.75 -10.15
C PHE A 28 -0.95 5.09 -11.42
N PRO A 29 -0.72 6.38 -11.74
CA PRO A 29 -0.09 6.81 -13.00
C PRO A 29 1.38 6.41 -13.14
N TYR A 30 2.06 6.11 -12.02
CA TYR A 30 3.46 5.70 -12.03
C TYR A 30 3.58 4.27 -11.52
N SER A 31 4.35 3.45 -12.23
CA SER A 31 4.70 2.11 -11.76
C SER A 31 6.09 1.73 -12.20
N GLY A 32 6.77 0.90 -11.42
CA GLY A 32 8.11 0.45 -11.74
C GLY A 32 8.55 -0.71 -10.85
N GLN A 33 9.57 -1.42 -11.31
CA GLN A 33 10.24 -2.43 -10.49
C GLN A 33 11.26 -1.73 -9.60
N VAL A 34 11.22 -2.00 -8.29
CA VAL A 34 12.16 -1.48 -7.30
C VAL A 34 12.58 -2.63 -6.41
N GLY A 35 13.83 -3.10 -6.56
CA GLY A 35 14.27 -4.33 -5.90
C GLY A 35 13.38 -5.51 -6.28
N GLY A 36 12.98 -6.29 -5.28
CA GLY A 36 12.03 -7.41 -5.43
C GLY A 36 10.58 -7.00 -5.62
N HIS A 37 10.25 -5.69 -5.59
CA HIS A 37 8.88 -5.20 -5.47
C HIS A 37 8.37 -4.49 -6.72
N ARG A 38 7.10 -4.72 -7.04
CA ARG A 38 6.38 -3.89 -8.03
C ARG A 38 5.73 -2.71 -7.32
N VAL A 39 6.27 -1.53 -7.54
CA VAL A 39 5.78 -0.30 -6.91
C VAL A 39 4.79 0.41 -7.82
N TYR A 40 3.65 0.81 -7.26
CA TYR A 40 2.64 1.68 -7.87
C TYR A 40 2.56 2.96 -7.06
N SER A 41 2.57 4.12 -7.71
CA SER A 41 2.56 5.42 -7.04
C SER A 41 1.69 6.44 -7.78
N ASP A 42 1.15 7.38 -7.00
CA ASP A 42 0.45 8.56 -7.53
C ASP A 42 1.38 9.75 -7.80
N TYR A 43 2.67 9.64 -7.44
CA TYR A 43 3.72 10.58 -7.78
C TYR A 43 4.88 9.88 -8.50
N PRO A 44 5.73 10.61 -9.26
CA PRO A 44 6.86 9.99 -9.95
C PRO A 44 7.77 9.19 -9.00
N ILE A 45 8.12 7.97 -9.40
CA ILE A 45 9.10 7.15 -8.70
C ILE A 45 10.49 7.79 -8.89
N LYS A 46 11.09 8.24 -7.79
CA LYS A 46 12.40 8.89 -7.78
C LYS A 46 13.47 7.98 -7.14
N PRO A 47 14.78 8.22 -7.38
CA PRO A 47 15.85 7.39 -6.81
C PRO A 47 15.83 7.26 -5.28
N GLU A 48 15.30 8.25 -4.56
CA GLU A 48 15.17 8.19 -3.10
C GLU A 48 14.24 7.06 -2.65
N LEU A 49 13.18 6.79 -3.42
CA LEU A 49 12.26 5.70 -3.13
C LEU A 49 12.94 4.35 -3.29
N VAL A 50 13.79 4.20 -4.31
CA VAL A 50 14.59 2.99 -4.53
C VAL A 50 15.46 2.70 -3.31
N ARG A 51 16.19 3.72 -2.84
CA ARG A 51 17.03 3.61 -1.64
C ARG A 51 16.22 3.26 -0.39
N ILE A 52 15.01 3.80 -0.24
CA ILE A 52 14.13 3.52 0.90
C ILE A 52 13.64 2.08 0.90
N VAL A 53 13.20 1.57 -0.25
CA VAL A 53 12.75 0.18 -0.39
C VAL A 53 13.92 -0.77 -0.11
N SER A 54 15.09 -0.56 -0.74
CA SER A 54 16.27 -1.39 -0.46
C SER A 54 16.71 -1.37 1.00
N LYS A 55 16.57 -0.22 1.69
CA LYS A 55 16.83 -0.13 3.14
C LYS A 55 15.80 -0.93 3.94
N ALA A 56 14.53 -0.91 3.54
CA ALA A 56 13.49 -1.70 4.18
C ALA A 56 13.73 -3.20 3.99
N ASP A 57 14.05 -3.63 2.77
CA ASP A 57 14.37 -5.01 2.42
C ASP A 57 15.53 -5.52 3.27
N ALA A 58 16.64 -4.77 3.30
CA ALA A 58 17.81 -5.13 4.10
C ALA A 58 17.48 -5.28 5.60
N VAL A 59 16.60 -4.46 6.16
CA VAL A 59 16.16 -4.61 7.56
C VAL A 59 15.27 -5.83 7.73
N ALA A 60 14.34 -6.06 6.81
CA ALA A 60 13.43 -7.20 6.86
C ALA A 60 14.17 -8.54 6.73
N GLU A 61 15.19 -8.62 5.87
CA GLU A 61 16.04 -9.81 5.65
C GLU A 61 16.80 -10.27 6.90
N HIS A 62 17.04 -9.39 7.87
CA HIS A 62 17.65 -9.78 9.15
C HIS A 62 16.65 -10.46 10.11
N SER A 63 15.37 -10.50 9.76
CA SER A 63 14.32 -11.14 10.55
C SER A 63 14.34 -12.66 10.37
N PRO A 64 14.24 -13.47 11.45
CA PRO A 64 14.17 -14.93 11.35
C PRO A 64 12.90 -15.45 10.67
N ILE A 65 11.90 -14.58 10.49
CA ILE A 65 10.64 -14.88 9.79
C ILE A 65 10.57 -14.22 8.40
N ALA A 66 11.69 -13.72 7.88
CA ALA A 66 11.73 -13.12 6.56
C ALA A 66 11.37 -14.16 5.49
N ILE A 67 10.28 -13.91 4.76
CA ILE A 67 9.89 -14.68 3.60
C ILE A 67 9.92 -13.71 2.42
N ALA A 68 10.80 -13.97 1.46
CA ALA A 68 10.86 -13.18 0.24
C ALA A 68 9.63 -13.49 -0.62
N VAL A 69 8.77 -12.49 -0.81
CA VAL A 69 7.68 -12.55 -1.79
C VAL A 69 8.13 -11.87 -3.07
N GLU A 70 8.29 -12.66 -4.13
CA GLU A 70 8.72 -12.13 -5.42
C GLU A 70 7.62 -11.24 -6.02
N ASN A 71 8.01 -10.06 -6.50
CA ASN A 71 7.11 -9.08 -7.14
C ASN A 71 5.97 -8.58 -6.22
N GLN A 72 6.15 -8.65 -4.90
CA GLN A 72 5.15 -8.17 -3.94
C GLN A 72 4.72 -6.72 -4.27
N PRO A 73 3.43 -6.47 -4.55
CA PRO A 73 2.96 -5.14 -4.92
C PRO A 73 3.00 -4.16 -3.75
N ILE A 74 3.60 -2.99 -3.96
CA ILE A 74 3.59 -1.87 -3.01
C ILE A 74 2.86 -0.69 -3.63
N PHE A 75 1.77 -0.25 -3.00
CA PHE A 75 0.96 0.89 -3.45
C PHE A 75 1.23 2.10 -2.55
N LEU A 76 1.86 3.13 -3.11
CA LEU A 76 2.11 4.41 -2.44
C LEU A 76 1.01 5.40 -2.78
N THR A 77 0.31 5.90 -1.76
CA THR A 77 -0.73 6.91 -1.94
C THR A 77 -0.27 8.27 -1.41
N ASN A 78 -0.95 9.33 -1.83
CA ASN A 78 -0.95 10.63 -1.18
C ASN A 78 -1.88 10.70 0.05
N GLY A 79 -2.35 9.54 0.53
CA GLY A 79 -3.43 9.42 1.50
C GLY A 79 -4.79 9.64 0.84
N GLY A 80 -5.58 10.56 1.41
CA GLY A 80 -6.82 11.02 0.80
C GLY A 80 -7.85 9.90 0.55
N TRP A 81 -8.50 9.95 -0.61
CA TRP A 81 -9.59 9.03 -0.94
C TRP A 81 -9.10 7.62 -1.30
N ARG A 82 -7.94 7.47 -1.98
CA ARG A 82 -7.37 6.16 -2.31
C ARG A 82 -7.06 5.38 -1.05
N TRP A 83 -6.39 6.01 -0.09
CA TRP A 83 -6.17 5.42 1.23
C TRP A 83 -7.48 5.06 1.93
N LYS A 84 -8.46 5.97 1.98
CA LYS A 84 -9.75 5.71 2.66
C LYS A 84 -10.50 4.51 2.07
N LEU A 85 -10.39 4.26 0.76
CA LEU A 85 -10.97 3.09 0.11
C LEU A 85 -10.15 1.81 0.35
N LEU A 86 -8.83 1.90 0.27
CA LEU A 86 -7.95 0.73 0.42
C LEU A 86 -7.74 0.32 1.88
N ALA A 87 -7.94 1.22 2.84
CA ALA A 87 -7.69 1.02 4.27
C ALA A 87 -8.96 1.15 5.11
N LEU A 88 -10.09 0.62 4.64
CA LEU A 88 -11.37 0.71 5.35
C LEU A 88 -11.29 0.25 6.81
N SER A 89 -10.50 -0.79 7.09
CA SER A 89 -10.27 -1.34 8.43
C SER A 89 -9.16 -0.64 9.24
N SER A 90 -8.33 0.20 8.61
CA SER A 90 -7.14 0.80 9.23
C SER A 90 -6.97 2.26 8.82
N ARG A 91 -8.02 3.08 8.93
CA ARG A 91 -8.00 4.47 8.43
C ARG A 91 -6.91 5.34 9.07
N GLY A 92 -6.52 5.05 10.31
CA GLY A 92 -5.44 5.71 11.05
C GLY A 92 -4.06 5.03 10.92
N GLY A 93 -3.94 3.99 10.10
CA GLY A 93 -2.68 3.29 9.86
C GLY A 93 -1.70 4.10 9.02
N PHE A 94 -0.43 3.70 9.10
CA PHE A 94 0.65 4.21 8.27
C PHE A 94 0.80 3.43 6.96
N ALA A 95 0.58 2.13 7.04
CA ALA A 95 0.44 1.20 5.93
C ALA A 95 -0.42 0.02 6.39
N LEU A 96 -0.69 -0.90 5.48
CA LEU A 96 -1.28 -2.20 5.78
C LEU A 96 -0.80 -3.24 4.77
N SER A 97 -0.45 -4.41 5.27
CA SER A 97 -0.28 -5.63 4.47
C SER A 97 -1.58 -6.41 4.34
N ARG A 98 -1.81 -6.96 3.14
CA ARG A 98 -2.92 -7.88 2.83
C ARG A 98 -2.35 -9.26 2.53
N THR A 99 -2.22 -10.10 3.56
CA THR A 99 -1.60 -11.43 3.45
C THR A 99 -2.20 -12.30 2.35
N LEU A 100 -3.53 -12.26 2.13
CA LEU A 100 -4.21 -13.08 1.11
C LEU A 100 -3.81 -12.75 -0.34
N ILE A 101 -3.39 -11.52 -0.62
CA ILE A 101 -3.01 -11.07 -1.97
C ILE A 101 -1.60 -10.45 -1.97
N GLU A 102 -0.86 -10.70 -0.90
CA GLU A 102 0.52 -10.26 -0.66
C GLU A 102 0.75 -8.80 -1.07
N THR A 103 -0.16 -7.90 -0.72
CA THR A 103 -0.12 -6.51 -1.17
C THR A 103 0.11 -5.57 0.00
N ILE A 104 1.06 -4.65 -0.14
CA ILE A 104 1.31 -3.57 0.81
C ILE A 104 0.69 -2.28 0.28
N VAL A 105 -0.14 -1.61 1.10
CA VAL A 105 -0.67 -0.29 0.79
C VAL A 105 -0.17 0.71 1.81
N VAL A 106 0.46 1.77 1.35
CA VAL A 106 1.04 2.83 2.17
C VAL A 106 0.14 4.07 2.10
N ASN A 107 -0.08 4.70 3.26
CA ASN A 107 -0.80 5.96 3.37
C ASN A 107 0.04 7.11 2.74
N ARG A 108 -0.29 8.37 3.05
CA ARG A 108 0.45 9.54 2.59
C ARG A 108 1.93 9.40 2.93
N SER A 109 2.77 9.37 1.92
CA SER A 109 4.21 9.14 2.04
C SER A 109 5.03 10.23 1.32
N SER A 110 6.26 10.41 1.76
CA SER A 110 7.27 11.27 1.13
C SER A 110 8.60 10.52 1.07
N ALA A 111 8.95 10.03 -0.11
CA ALA A 111 10.24 9.39 -0.35
C ALA A 111 11.42 10.35 -0.14
N ALA A 112 11.24 11.65 -0.42
CA ALA A 112 12.29 12.64 -0.24
C ALA A 112 12.69 12.81 1.25
N GLN A 113 11.74 12.62 2.16
CA GLN A 113 11.96 12.79 3.60
C GLN A 113 12.10 11.46 4.35
N ASP A 114 11.94 10.33 3.66
CA ASP A 114 11.78 9.01 4.28
C ASP A 114 10.65 9.01 5.32
N ARG A 115 9.48 9.58 4.98
CA ARG A 115 8.36 9.75 5.93
C ARG A 115 7.03 9.19 5.43
N VAL A 116 6.22 8.79 6.39
CA VAL A 116 4.83 8.38 6.19
C VAL A 116 3.95 9.00 7.27
N PHE A 117 2.75 9.40 6.89
CA PHE A 117 1.85 10.21 7.71
C PHE A 117 0.48 9.56 7.79
N ASN A 118 -0.13 9.54 8.98
CA ASN A 118 -1.51 9.09 9.17
C ASN A 118 -2.47 10.23 9.57
N GLY A 119 -1.94 11.43 9.82
CA GLY A 119 -2.73 12.61 10.18
C GLY A 119 -3.10 12.72 11.66
N ALA A 120 -2.60 11.84 12.54
CA ALA A 120 -2.79 11.96 13.97
C ALA A 120 -2.00 13.15 14.55
N PRO A 121 -2.53 13.88 15.55
CA PRO A 121 -1.86 15.04 16.14
C PRO A 121 -0.63 14.66 16.98
N ILE A 122 -0.57 13.43 17.48
CA ILE A 122 0.54 12.90 18.29
C ILE A 122 1.05 11.64 17.60
N ALA A 123 2.37 11.57 17.40
CA ALA A 123 3.06 10.44 16.77
C ALA A 123 2.48 10.06 15.39
N GLY A 124 1.91 11.03 14.65
CA GLY A 124 1.26 10.82 13.35
C GLY A 124 2.21 10.74 12.16
N GLU A 125 3.49 10.50 12.43
CA GLU A 125 4.56 10.40 11.45
C GLU A 125 5.53 9.29 11.85
N ARG A 126 5.97 8.49 10.88
CA ARG A 126 7.01 7.46 11.02
C ARG A 126 7.94 7.46 9.82
N SER A 127 9.09 6.79 9.92
CA SER A 127 9.95 6.59 8.77
C SER A 127 9.28 5.67 7.75
N LEU A 128 9.37 6.01 6.46
CA LEU A 128 8.80 5.17 5.41
C LEU A 128 9.55 3.83 5.33
N SER A 129 10.88 3.84 5.40
CA SER A 129 11.68 2.61 5.40
C SER A 129 11.35 1.71 6.58
N GLY A 130 11.10 2.28 7.77
CA GLY A 130 10.78 1.51 8.97
C GLY A 130 9.37 0.92 8.92
N VAL A 131 8.41 1.67 8.39
CA VAL A 131 7.05 1.15 8.16
C VAL A 131 7.07 0.05 7.11
N LEU A 132 7.75 0.24 5.97
CA LEU A 132 7.89 -0.82 4.98
C LEU A 132 8.57 -2.06 5.56
N ALA A 133 9.66 -1.92 6.31
CA ALA A 133 10.32 -3.05 6.96
C ALA A 133 9.38 -3.79 7.92
N HIS A 134 8.51 -3.08 8.64
CA HIS A 134 7.47 -3.71 9.46
C HIS A 134 6.44 -4.45 8.60
N GLU A 135 5.92 -3.82 7.55
CA GLU A 135 4.89 -4.43 6.70
C GLU A 135 5.39 -5.67 5.94
N LEU A 136 6.68 -5.72 5.60
CA LEU A 136 7.35 -6.87 4.98
C LEU A 136 7.46 -8.09 5.90
N THR A 137 7.20 -7.94 7.21
CA THR A 137 7.23 -9.04 8.18
C THR A 137 5.87 -9.69 8.45
N HIS A 138 4.78 -9.13 7.88
CA HIS A 138 3.43 -9.71 7.95
C HIS A 138 3.21 -10.73 6.84
#